data_AF-A0A2R6A5N9-F1
#
_entry.id   AF-A0A2R6A5N9-F1
#
_cell.length_a   1.000
_cell.length_b   1.000
_cell.length_c   1.000
_cell.angle_alpha   90.00
_cell.angle_beta   90.00
_cell.angle_gamma   90.00
#
_symmetry.space_group_name_H-M   'P 1'
#
loop_
_entity.id
_entity.type
_entity.pdbx_description
1 polymer ?
#
loop_
_entity_poly.entity_id
_entity_poly.type
_entity_poly.pdbx_seq_one_letter_code
_entity_poly.pdbx_strand_id
1 'polypeptide(L)'
;MKKIHVTCVTPVYVRGEFKDDIEIDTPELEALSNELQNLLKNVVEAVKRVKDSDSSKNLELFNDLVVAALKRSLILPLAPTLQNSKRIAPWIGDLFYLWLFEKYYKRTGVSEVLTNKPLISIKWDEDFKEYWEKLVSYLQLEKIFFPQKERALDLLKLPADSRPGLSSARLIPHLLAVSAIATSKYIAQKQGRLNGKDFLNLQILRAAAILHDLGKPRAWCETLKSQKYVSHATYGAMFIDSLNLEDLLGQQISQAIKELVENHHLPDKLPDNLRELGKILQEADHKASEIDRLSDLLSKDTKLTSVINIDLNSLYKTTGVETWNKWLSLDDSALTTLSKTAAEVLRNQMFNWPMIS
;
A
#
# COMPACT_ATOMS: atom_id res chain seq x y z
N MET A 1 23.19 0.57 -15.41
CA MET A 1 21.91 -0.15 -15.36
C MET A 1 20.87 0.88 -14.98
N LYS A 2 19.77 0.98 -15.74
CA LYS A 2 18.76 2.03 -15.49
C LYS A 2 18.19 1.92 -14.08
N LYS A 3 17.90 3.06 -13.46
CA LYS A 3 17.34 3.16 -12.12
C LYS A 3 15.92 3.71 -12.18
N ILE A 4 15.16 3.52 -11.10
CA ILE A 4 13.93 4.30 -10.89
C ILE A 4 14.33 5.64 -10.28
N HIS A 5 13.83 6.72 -10.87
CA HIS A 5 13.97 8.06 -10.33
C HIS A 5 12.64 8.48 -9.69
N VAL A 6 12.60 8.45 -8.37
CA VAL A 6 11.41 8.75 -7.58
C VAL A 6 11.36 10.24 -7.25
N THR A 7 10.37 10.94 -7.79
CA THR A 7 10.17 12.37 -7.60
C THR A 7 9.77 12.68 -6.17
N CYS A 8 10.44 13.67 -5.57
CA CYS A 8 10.19 14.15 -4.21
C CYS A 8 9.73 15.61 -4.26
N VAL A 9 8.42 15.81 -4.12
CA VAL A 9 7.83 17.17 -4.15
C VAL A 9 8.38 18.02 -2.99
N THR A 10 8.54 17.42 -1.82
CA THR A 10 9.31 17.97 -0.70
C THR A 10 10.73 17.39 -0.76
N PRO A 11 11.79 18.22 -0.75
CA PRO A 11 13.16 17.72 -0.77
C PRO A 11 13.45 16.81 0.41
N VAL A 12 14.15 15.71 0.13
CA VAL A 12 14.62 14.78 1.17
C VAL A 12 16.11 15.02 1.44
N TYR A 13 16.51 14.99 2.72
CA TYR A 13 17.91 15.15 3.08
C TYR A 13 18.64 13.81 3.00
N VAL A 14 19.56 13.68 2.04
CA VAL A 14 20.30 12.44 1.77
C VAL A 14 21.79 12.76 1.68
N ARG A 15 22.58 12.19 2.60
CA ARG A 15 24.07 12.30 2.63
C ARG A 15 24.60 13.75 2.61
N GLY A 16 23.93 14.67 3.30
CA GLY A 16 24.40 16.07 3.40
C GLY A 16 23.71 17.03 2.43
N GLU A 17 22.86 16.54 1.53
CA GLU A 17 22.25 17.34 0.48
C GLU A 17 20.74 17.14 0.43
N PHE A 18 20.00 18.20 0.13
CA PHE A 18 18.58 18.12 -0.20
C PHE A 18 18.42 17.63 -1.63
N LYS A 19 17.63 16.58 -1.82
CA LYS A 19 17.36 15.98 -3.13
C LYS A 19 15.88 16.04 -3.47
N ASP A 20 15.61 16.42 -4.71
CA ASP A 20 14.27 16.44 -5.32
C ASP A 20 13.93 15.11 -6.01
N ASP A 21 14.89 14.19 -6.06
CA ASP A 21 14.72 12.83 -6.55
C ASP A 21 15.49 11.82 -5.68
N ILE A 22 14.92 10.62 -5.56
CA ILE A 22 15.57 9.45 -4.97
C ILE A 22 15.78 8.42 -6.06
N GLU A 23 17.01 7.95 -6.21
CA GLU A 23 17.32 6.84 -7.10
C GLU A 23 17.14 5.52 -6.36
N ILE A 24 16.42 4.58 -6.98
CA ILE A 24 16.29 3.21 -6.50
C ILE A 24 16.81 2.28 -7.59
N ASP A 25 17.84 1.50 -7.28
CA ASP A 25 18.41 0.53 -8.20
C ASP A 25 17.71 -0.84 -8.11
N THR A 26 18.06 -1.76 -9.00
CA THR A 26 17.40 -3.07 -9.06
C THR A 26 17.65 -3.93 -7.80
N PRO A 27 18.85 -3.95 -7.17
CA PRO A 27 19.04 -4.61 -5.88
C PRO A 27 18.17 -4.03 -4.75
N GLU A 28 18.06 -2.70 -4.62
CA GLU A 28 17.24 -2.07 -3.59
C GLU A 28 15.75 -2.38 -3.82
N LEU A 29 15.26 -2.35 -5.08
CA LEU A 29 13.89 -2.75 -5.40
C LEU A 29 13.58 -4.21 -5.02
N GLU A 30 14.51 -5.13 -5.29
CA GLU A 30 14.33 -6.54 -4.89
C GLU A 30 14.30 -6.68 -3.37
N ALA A 31 15.18 -5.97 -2.66
CA ALA A 31 15.19 -5.97 -1.20
C ALA A 31 13.87 -5.45 -0.62
N LEU A 32 13.36 -4.32 -1.11
CA LEU A 32 12.08 -3.73 -0.69
C LEU A 32 10.89 -4.65 -1.03
N SER A 33 10.90 -5.27 -2.22
CA SER A 33 9.88 -6.25 -2.62
C SER A 33 9.86 -7.47 -1.70
N ASN A 34 11.04 -8.00 -1.37
CA ASN A 34 11.18 -9.15 -0.47
C ASN A 34 10.75 -8.78 0.96
N GLU A 35 11.07 -7.57 1.42
CA GLU A 35 10.62 -7.07 2.72
C GLU A 35 9.09 -7.01 2.79
N LEU A 36 8.44 -6.45 1.76
CA LEU A 36 6.98 -6.37 1.67
C LEU A 36 6.34 -7.77 1.66
N GLN A 37 6.93 -8.71 0.92
CA GLN A 37 6.49 -10.11 0.90
C GLN A 37 6.65 -10.78 2.27
N ASN A 38 7.79 -10.61 2.93
CA ASN A 38 8.04 -11.18 4.26
C ASN A 38 7.10 -10.58 5.31
N LEU A 39 6.81 -9.28 5.23
CA LEU A 39 5.83 -8.63 6.10
C LEU A 39 4.46 -9.30 5.97
N LEU A 40 3.97 -9.52 4.75
CA LEU A 40 2.66 -10.14 4.54
C LEU A 40 2.64 -11.63 4.88
N LYS A 41 3.74 -12.36 4.68
CA LYS A 41 3.89 -13.73 5.21
C LYS A 41 3.79 -13.75 6.74
N ASN A 42 4.41 -12.81 7.44
CA ASN A 42 4.26 -12.71 8.89
C ASN A 42 2.82 -12.39 9.30
N VAL A 43 2.09 -11.59 8.52
CA VAL A 43 0.64 -11.38 8.73
C VAL A 43 -0.13 -12.69 8.58
N VAL A 44 0.10 -13.47 7.51
CA VAL A 44 -0.54 -14.78 7.31
C VAL A 44 -0.29 -15.70 8.51
N GLU A 45 0.96 -15.80 8.97
CA GLU A 45 1.32 -16.62 10.12
C GLU A 45 0.64 -16.13 11.42
N ALA A 46 0.48 -14.81 11.61
CA ALA A 46 -0.26 -14.27 12.74
C ALA A 46 -1.74 -14.68 12.71
N VAL A 47 -2.40 -14.61 11.54
CA VAL A 47 -3.80 -15.03 11.39
C VAL A 47 -3.95 -16.54 11.62
N LYS A 48 -3.04 -17.37 11.09
CA LYS A 48 -3.08 -18.84 11.25
C LYS A 48 -3.11 -19.28 12.71
N ARG A 49 -2.43 -18.57 13.61
CA ARG A 49 -2.38 -18.89 15.06
C ARG A 49 -3.73 -18.81 15.74
N VAL A 50 -4.61 -17.96 15.22
CA VAL A 50 -5.89 -17.62 15.84
C VAL A 50 -7.05 -17.78 14.86
N LYS A 51 -6.85 -18.69 13.90
CA LYS A 51 -7.76 -19.01 12.81
C LYS A 51 -9.13 -19.43 13.37
N ASP A 52 -10.18 -18.76 12.90
CA ASP A 52 -11.58 -19.12 13.12
C ASP A 52 -12.03 -20.18 12.09
N SER A 53 -13.07 -20.94 12.39
CA SER A 53 -13.65 -21.87 11.41
C SER A 53 -14.32 -21.15 10.24
N ASP A 54 -14.77 -19.91 10.45
CA ASP A 54 -15.31 -19.04 9.42
C ASP A 54 -14.19 -18.31 8.66
N SER A 55 -13.99 -18.71 7.40
CA SER A 55 -12.98 -18.12 6.52
C SER A 55 -13.22 -16.62 6.23
N SER A 56 -14.46 -16.13 6.35
CA SER A 56 -14.78 -14.71 6.18
C SER A 56 -14.19 -13.87 7.30
N LYS A 57 -14.19 -14.38 8.53
CA LYS A 57 -13.56 -13.72 9.68
C LYS A 57 -12.04 -13.77 9.59
N ASN A 58 -11.48 -14.89 9.12
CA ASN A 58 -10.04 -15.00 8.86
C ASN A 58 -9.58 -13.98 7.82
N LEU A 59 -10.36 -13.80 6.75
CA LEU A 59 -10.07 -12.80 5.72
C LEU A 59 -10.19 -11.37 6.24
N GLU A 60 -11.19 -11.10 7.08
CA GLU A 60 -11.30 -9.79 7.73
C GLU A 60 -10.09 -9.50 8.63
N LEU A 61 -9.67 -10.46 9.47
CA LEU A 61 -8.48 -10.29 10.32
C LEU A 61 -7.22 -10.11 9.48
N PHE A 62 -7.05 -10.89 8.41
CA PHE A 62 -5.97 -10.71 7.46
C PHE A 62 -5.96 -9.29 6.91
N ASN A 63 -7.08 -8.81 6.36
CA ASN A 63 -7.19 -7.45 5.81
C ASN A 63 -6.85 -6.38 6.86
N ASP A 64 -7.38 -6.53 8.06
CA ASP A 64 -7.18 -5.61 9.18
C ASP A 64 -5.70 -5.56 9.59
N LEU A 65 -5.01 -6.71 9.70
CA LEU A 65 -3.58 -6.78 10.00
C LEU A 65 -2.70 -6.29 8.84
N VAL A 66 -3.07 -6.52 7.59
CA VAL A 66 -2.33 -5.95 6.44
C VAL A 66 -2.42 -4.42 6.48
N VAL A 67 -3.60 -3.84 6.70
CA VAL A 67 -3.75 -2.39 6.85
C VAL A 67 -2.87 -1.86 7.98
N ALA A 68 -2.86 -2.53 9.14
CA ALA A 68 -2.02 -2.16 10.26
C ALA A 68 -0.52 -2.22 9.90
N ALA A 69 -0.10 -3.31 9.26
CA ALA A 69 1.27 -3.53 8.83
C ALA A 69 1.74 -2.49 7.81
N LEU A 70 0.89 -2.05 6.89
CA LEU A 70 1.23 -1.01 5.91
C LEU A 70 1.20 0.40 6.52
N LYS A 71 0.21 0.72 7.37
CA LYS A 71 0.11 2.02 8.06
C LYS A 71 1.27 2.30 9.00
N ARG A 72 1.95 1.25 9.49
CA ARG A 72 3.15 1.34 10.32
C ARG A 72 4.21 2.29 9.74
N SER A 73 4.33 2.34 8.41
CA SER A 73 5.28 3.18 7.70
C SER A 73 4.86 4.66 7.70
N LEU A 74 3.57 4.95 7.85
CA LEU A 74 2.98 6.29 7.79
C LEU A 74 2.81 6.93 9.18
N ILE A 75 2.55 6.11 10.21
CA ILE A 75 2.16 6.57 11.54
C ILE A 75 3.14 5.97 12.55
N LEU A 76 4.21 6.70 12.87
CA LEU A 76 5.09 6.36 14.00
C LEU A 76 4.64 7.14 15.26
N PRO A 77 4.68 6.55 16.47
CA PRO A 77 5.36 5.29 16.85
C PRO A 77 4.41 4.11 17.14
N LEU A 78 4.93 2.89 16.92
CA LEU A 78 4.25 1.58 16.95
C LEU A 78 4.08 0.91 18.33
N ALA A 79 4.55 1.53 19.41
CA ALA A 79 4.54 1.04 20.79
C ALA A 79 5.19 2.15 21.64
N PRO A 80 5.16 2.10 22.99
CA PRO A 80 6.08 2.93 23.77
C PRO A 80 7.48 2.62 23.26
N THR A 81 8.23 3.67 22.93
CA THR A 81 9.67 3.57 22.81
C THR A 81 10.15 2.80 24.02
N LEU A 82 10.86 1.68 23.81
CA LEU A 82 11.54 0.85 24.83
C LEU A 82 12.60 1.64 25.64
N GLN A 83 12.46 2.95 25.74
CA GLN A 83 13.31 3.88 26.44
C GLN A 83 12.40 4.80 27.26
N ASN A 84 12.17 4.43 28.52
CA ASN A 84 11.96 5.28 29.71
C ASN A 84 11.24 6.65 29.59
N SER A 85 10.41 6.85 28.57
CA SER A 85 9.72 8.11 28.29
C SER A 85 8.25 7.94 28.66
N LYS A 86 7.85 8.55 29.79
CA LYS A 86 6.44 8.66 30.16
C LYS A 86 5.70 9.41 29.06
N ARG A 87 4.65 8.81 28.48
CA ARG A 87 3.82 9.48 27.48
C ARG A 87 2.58 10.04 28.16
N ILE A 88 2.39 11.35 28.04
CA ILE A 88 1.25 12.05 28.66
C ILE A 88 -0.08 11.72 27.95
N ALA A 89 -0.04 11.25 26.69
CA ALA A 89 -1.22 10.94 25.88
C ALA A 89 -0.96 9.89 24.78
N PRO A 90 -2.02 9.22 24.27
CA PRO A 90 -1.96 8.33 23.12
C PRO A 90 -1.59 9.04 21.82
N TRP A 91 -0.83 8.35 20.97
CA TRP A 91 -0.68 8.73 19.57
C TRP A 91 -1.89 8.25 18.77
N ILE A 92 -2.24 8.93 17.68
CA ILE A 92 -3.38 8.53 16.83
C ILE A 92 -3.24 7.11 16.27
N GLY A 93 -2.00 6.67 16.03
CA GLY A 93 -1.68 5.30 15.65
C GLY A 93 -2.06 4.31 16.75
N ASP A 94 -1.76 4.63 18.00
CA ASP A 94 -2.04 3.76 19.14
C ASP A 94 -3.56 3.53 19.30
N LEU A 95 -4.38 4.58 19.10
CA LEU A 95 -5.84 4.47 19.10
C LEU A 95 -6.39 3.61 17.95
N PHE A 96 -5.81 3.76 16.76
CA PHE A 96 -6.18 2.94 15.60
C PHE A 96 -5.91 1.46 15.85
N TYR A 97 -4.73 1.13 16.39
CA TYR A 97 -4.38 -0.24 16.72
C TYR A 97 -5.28 -0.79 17.84
N LEU A 98 -5.53 -0.03 18.90
CA LEU A 98 -6.46 -0.44 19.96
C LEU A 98 -7.83 -0.80 19.43
N TRP A 99 -8.42 0.07 18.59
CA TRP A 99 -9.72 -0.19 17.96
C TRP A 99 -9.70 -1.48 17.12
N LEU A 100 -8.65 -1.67 16.32
CA LEU A 100 -8.48 -2.84 15.47
C LEU A 100 -8.47 -4.14 16.29
N PHE A 101 -7.69 -4.14 17.38
CA PHE A 101 -7.52 -5.31 18.22
C PHE A 101 -8.71 -5.54 19.13
N GLU A 102 -9.36 -4.49 19.64
CA GLU A 102 -10.60 -4.62 20.40
C GLU A 102 -11.72 -5.25 19.57
N LYS A 103 -11.87 -4.82 18.30
CA LYS A 103 -12.81 -5.41 17.36
C LYS A 103 -12.59 -6.92 17.20
N TYR A 104 -11.34 -7.35 17.18
CA TYR A 104 -10.99 -8.76 17.15
C TYR A 104 -11.29 -9.46 18.49
N TYR A 105 -10.88 -8.87 19.60
CA TYR A 105 -10.97 -9.50 20.92
C TYR A 105 -12.37 -9.58 21.51
N LYS A 106 -13.26 -8.63 21.21
CA LYS A 106 -14.69 -8.74 21.54
C LYS A 106 -15.33 -9.98 20.90
N ARG A 107 -14.78 -10.47 19.79
CA ARG A 107 -15.29 -11.66 19.10
C ARG A 107 -14.70 -12.96 19.65
N THR A 108 -13.49 -12.92 20.19
CA THR A 108 -12.80 -14.10 20.75
C THR A 108 -12.92 -14.23 22.26
N GLY A 109 -13.43 -13.21 22.96
CA GLY A 109 -13.52 -13.17 24.43
C GLY A 109 -12.19 -12.88 25.13
N VAL A 110 -11.12 -12.61 24.37
CA VAL A 110 -9.76 -12.50 24.89
C VAL A 110 -9.47 -11.13 25.55
N SER A 111 -10.27 -10.09 25.33
CA SER A 111 -9.99 -8.75 25.91
C SER A 111 -10.05 -8.75 27.45
N GLU A 112 -10.99 -9.50 28.02
CA GLU A 112 -11.07 -9.69 29.48
C GLU A 112 -9.90 -10.53 29.99
N VAL A 113 -9.46 -11.54 29.22
CA VAL A 113 -8.33 -12.42 29.56
C VAL A 113 -7.00 -11.66 29.62
N LEU A 114 -6.81 -10.64 28.77
CA LEU A 114 -5.52 -9.95 28.69
C LEU A 114 -5.33 -8.87 29.77
N THR A 115 -6.39 -8.22 30.26
CA THR A 115 -6.23 -7.08 31.21
C THR A 115 -7.12 -7.16 32.44
N ASN A 116 -8.07 -8.10 32.52
CA ASN A 116 -9.13 -8.13 33.54
C ASN A 116 -9.86 -6.78 33.70
N LYS A 117 -9.83 -5.90 32.69
CA LYS A 117 -10.37 -4.53 32.72
C LYS A 117 -11.04 -4.18 31.38
N PRO A 118 -12.14 -3.41 31.39
CA PRO A 118 -12.67 -2.83 30.15
C PRO A 118 -11.71 -1.78 29.57
N LEU A 119 -11.59 -1.66 28.25
CA LEU A 119 -10.64 -0.74 27.59
C LEU A 119 -10.77 0.73 28.05
N ILE A 120 -11.98 1.16 28.40
CA ILE A 120 -12.25 2.54 28.88
C ILE A 120 -11.59 2.84 30.23
N SER A 121 -11.14 1.82 30.97
CA SER A 121 -10.46 1.98 32.26
C SER A 121 -8.94 1.79 32.19
N ILE A 122 -8.37 1.61 31.00
CA ILE A 122 -6.92 1.49 30.76
C ILE A 122 -6.24 2.84 31.04
N LYS A 123 -5.31 2.86 31.99
CA LYS A 123 -4.35 3.96 32.15
C LYS A 123 -3.30 3.88 31.05
N TRP A 124 -3.09 5.00 30.36
CA TRP A 124 -2.33 5.04 29.11
C TRP A 124 -0.87 4.57 29.19
N ASP A 125 -0.16 4.80 30.28
CA ASP A 125 1.26 4.40 30.34
C ASP A 125 1.43 2.93 30.77
N GLU A 126 0.75 2.50 31.82
CA GLU A 126 0.96 1.18 32.44
C GLU A 126 0.08 0.09 31.80
N ASP A 127 -1.24 0.32 31.73
CA ASP A 127 -2.19 -0.68 31.25
C ASP A 127 -2.08 -0.86 29.71
N PHE A 128 -1.79 0.21 28.96
CA PHE A 128 -1.60 0.11 27.49
C PHE A 128 -0.32 -0.64 27.14
N LYS A 129 0.79 -0.38 27.85
CA LYS A 129 2.05 -1.11 27.63
C LYS A 129 1.85 -2.59 27.90
N GLU A 130 1.23 -2.95 29.02
CA GLU A 130 0.92 -4.34 29.35
C GLU A 130 -0.01 -4.99 28.31
N TYR A 131 -1.07 -4.28 27.90
CA TYR A 131 -1.98 -4.73 26.86
C TYR A 131 -1.25 -4.96 25.53
N TRP A 132 -0.40 -4.02 25.11
CA TRP A 132 0.37 -4.10 23.88
C TRP A 132 1.38 -5.24 23.91
N GLU A 133 2.13 -5.41 25.00
CA GLU A 133 3.10 -6.50 25.15
C GLU A 133 2.41 -7.86 25.10
N LYS A 134 1.28 -8.01 25.79
CA LYS A 134 0.47 -9.23 25.77
C LYS A 134 -0.10 -9.52 24.38
N LEU A 135 -0.61 -8.50 23.69
CA LEU A 135 -1.14 -8.59 22.33
C LEU A 135 -0.04 -9.01 21.34
N VAL A 136 1.11 -8.33 21.38
CA VAL A 136 2.23 -8.64 20.50
C VAL A 136 2.70 -10.06 20.74
N SER A 137 2.83 -10.50 21.99
CA SER A 137 3.18 -11.88 22.35
C SER A 137 2.14 -12.90 21.84
N TYR A 138 0.84 -12.63 22.04
CA TYR A 138 -0.24 -13.54 21.67
C TYR A 138 -0.30 -13.80 20.16
N LEU A 139 -0.18 -12.74 19.35
CA LEU A 139 -0.20 -12.84 17.88
C LEU A 139 1.21 -12.94 17.26
N GLN A 140 2.26 -12.94 18.07
CA GLN A 140 3.68 -12.83 17.65
C GLN A 140 3.92 -11.70 16.65
N LEU A 141 3.35 -10.52 16.95
CA LEU A 141 3.38 -9.36 16.06
C LEU A 141 4.74 -8.67 16.04
N GLU A 142 5.75 -9.17 16.77
CA GLU A 142 7.08 -8.56 16.80
C GLU A 142 7.68 -8.47 15.40
N LYS A 143 7.43 -9.49 14.57
CA LYS A 143 7.89 -9.53 13.19
C LYS A 143 7.12 -8.57 12.26
N ILE A 144 5.97 -8.06 12.70
CA ILE A 144 5.11 -7.13 11.96
C ILE A 144 5.33 -5.68 12.44
N PHE A 145 5.57 -5.45 13.73
CA PHE A 145 5.63 -4.10 14.31
C PHE A 145 6.98 -3.70 14.91
N PHE A 146 7.88 -4.66 15.18
CA PHE A 146 9.25 -4.39 15.65
C PHE A 146 10.41 -4.67 14.66
N PRO A 147 10.23 -4.79 13.32
CA PRO A 147 11.40 -4.66 12.45
C PRO A 147 11.99 -3.24 12.56
N GLN A 148 13.29 -3.11 12.31
CA GLN A 148 14.05 -1.84 12.41
C GLN A 148 13.27 -0.67 11.81
N LYS A 149 13.05 0.39 12.59
CA LYS A 149 12.24 1.58 12.24
C LYS A 149 12.64 2.16 10.88
N GLU A 150 13.93 2.10 10.58
CA GLU A 150 14.55 2.56 9.35
C GLU A 150 13.99 1.81 8.13
N ARG A 151 13.82 0.49 8.22
CA ARG A 151 13.32 -0.35 7.12
C ARG A 151 11.83 -0.14 6.84
N ALA A 152 11.03 0.10 7.87
CA ALA A 152 9.62 0.43 7.68
C ALA A 152 9.44 1.74 6.88
N LEU A 153 10.31 2.73 7.12
CA LEU A 153 10.32 3.98 6.36
C LEU A 153 10.85 3.79 4.93
N ASP A 154 11.78 2.87 4.71
CA ASP A 154 12.29 2.55 3.37
C ASP A 154 11.18 2.05 2.43
N LEU A 155 10.15 1.38 2.93
CA LEU A 155 8.99 0.99 2.11
C LEU A 155 8.23 2.19 1.51
N LEU A 156 8.33 3.39 2.10
CA LEU A 156 7.76 4.62 1.52
C LEU A 156 8.55 5.14 0.31
N LYS A 157 9.75 4.60 0.05
CA LYS A 157 10.49 4.93 -1.17
C LYS A 157 9.80 4.36 -2.40
N LEU A 158 9.06 3.25 -2.26
CA LEU A 158 8.32 2.64 -3.37
C LEU A 158 7.25 3.62 -3.88
N PRO A 159 7.36 4.11 -5.13
CA PRO A 159 6.34 4.97 -5.68
C PRO A 159 5.09 4.17 -6.05
N ALA A 160 3.95 4.79 -6.28
CA ALA A 160 2.79 4.11 -6.88
C ALA A 160 2.96 3.91 -8.39
N ASP A 161 3.70 4.81 -9.04
CA ASP A 161 4.08 4.77 -10.45
C ASP A 161 5.58 5.03 -10.56
N SER A 162 6.35 4.27 -11.33
CA SER A 162 7.80 4.49 -11.42
C SER A 162 8.21 5.56 -12.44
N ARG A 163 7.26 6.17 -13.17
CA ARG A 163 7.55 7.20 -14.17
C ARG A 163 7.90 8.53 -13.49
N PRO A 164 9.00 9.22 -13.90
CA PRO A 164 9.38 10.54 -13.41
C PRO A 164 8.21 11.52 -13.31
N GLY A 165 8.00 12.14 -12.15
CA GLY A 165 6.90 13.06 -11.87
C GLY A 165 5.64 12.38 -11.34
N LEU A 166 5.20 11.29 -11.96
CA LEU A 166 4.07 10.47 -11.45
C LEU A 166 4.46 9.62 -10.23
N SER A 167 5.76 9.48 -9.99
CA SER A 167 6.34 8.78 -8.85
C SER A 167 6.30 9.54 -7.51
N SER A 168 5.70 10.73 -7.48
CA SER A 168 5.49 11.49 -6.24
C SER A 168 4.52 10.80 -5.28
N ALA A 169 3.51 10.11 -5.82
CA ALA A 169 2.61 9.27 -5.06
C ALA A 169 3.34 8.00 -4.60
N ARG A 170 3.10 7.55 -3.36
CA ARG A 170 3.76 6.38 -2.77
C ARG A 170 2.83 5.18 -2.80
N LEU A 171 3.41 4.00 -2.99
CA LEU A 171 2.65 2.75 -3.15
C LEU A 171 1.74 2.47 -1.96
N ILE A 172 2.26 2.60 -0.73
CA ILE A 172 1.51 2.27 0.49
C ILE A 172 0.24 3.16 0.64
N PRO A 173 0.34 4.51 0.61
CA PRO A 173 -0.83 5.38 0.59
C PRO A 173 -1.83 5.04 -0.53
N HIS A 174 -1.36 4.75 -1.75
CA HIS A 174 -2.21 4.35 -2.88
C HIS A 174 -3.03 3.10 -2.54
N LEU A 175 -2.38 2.01 -2.11
CA LEU A 175 -3.07 0.77 -1.75
C LEU A 175 -4.12 0.97 -0.66
N LEU A 176 -3.79 1.76 0.36
CA LEU A 176 -4.71 2.09 1.44
C LEU A 176 -5.90 2.93 0.95
N ALA A 177 -5.67 3.88 0.04
CA ALA A 177 -6.72 4.70 -0.58
C ALA A 177 -7.64 3.86 -1.47
N VAL A 178 -7.09 3.01 -2.36
CA VAL A 178 -7.87 2.09 -3.21
C VAL A 178 -8.75 1.19 -2.35
N SER A 179 -8.19 0.59 -1.30
CA SER A 179 -8.95 -0.24 -0.36
C SER A 179 -10.07 0.54 0.32
N ALA A 180 -9.82 1.76 0.78
CA ALA A 180 -10.83 2.59 1.44
C ALA A 180 -11.97 2.93 0.46
N ILE A 181 -11.65 3.42 -0.73
CA ILE A 181 -12.62 3.80 -1.76
C ILE A 181 -13.46 2.59 -2.18
N ALA A 182 -12.82 1.45 -2.48
CA ALA A 182 -13.50 0.22 -2.88
C ALA A 182 -14.47 -0.28 -1.79
N THR A 183 -14.01 -0.29 -0.53
CA THR A 183 -14.81 -0.68 0.64
C THR A 183 -16.02 0.22 0.80
N SER A 184 -15.80 1.54 0.82
CA SER A 184 -16.87 2.53 0.98
C SER A 184 -17.90 2.43 -0.13
N LYS A 185 -17.46 2.26 -1.38
CA LYS A 185 -18.33 2.11 -2.53
C LYS A 185 -19.18 0.83 -2.43
N TYR A 186 -18.57 -0.29 -2.08
CA TYR A 186 -19.30 -1.56 -1.91
C TYR A 186 -20.35 -1.46 -0.79
N ILE A 187 -19.98 -0.93 0.38
CA ILE A 187 -20.92 -0.74 1.50
C ILE A 187 -22.07 0.18 1.10
N ALA A 188 -21.79 1.28 0.38
CA ALA A 188 -22.81 2.19 -0.10
C ALA A 188 -23.78 1.52 -1.08
N GLN A 189 -23.28 0.69 -2.01
CA GLN A 189 -24.12 -0.08 -2.94
C GLN A 189 -25.03 -1.08 -2.22
N LYS A 190 -24.58 -1.64 -1.09
CA LYS A 190 -25.40 -2.51 -0.22
C LYS A 190 -26.20 -1.73 0.84
N GLN A 191 -26.27 -0.40 0.75
CA GLN A 191 -26.99 0.47 1.69
C GLN A 191 -26.60 0.24 3.16
N GLY A 192 -25.34 -0.13 3.41
CA GLY A 192 -24.85 -0.44 4.76
C GLY A 192 -25.32 -1.79 5.33
N ARG A 193 -26.11 -2.58 4.59
CA ARG A 193 -26.67 -3.86 5.06
C ARG A 193 -25.95 -5.02 4.39
N LEU A 194 -25.04 -5.67 5.12
CA LEU A 194 -24.26 -6.79 4.62
C LEU A 194 -24.81 -8.10 5.22
N ASN A 195 -25.29 -9.02 4.37
CA ASN A 195 -25.49 -10.42 4.77
C ASN A 195 -24.16 -11.18 4.73
N GLY A 196 -24.16 -12.48 5.09
CA GLY A 196 -22.93 -13.29 5.11
C GLY A 196 -22.18 -13.35 3.77
N LYS A 197 -22.89 -13.44 2.65
CA LYS A 197 -22.29 -13.44 1.31
C LYS A 197 -21.72 -12.06 0.95
N ASP A 198 -22.49 -11.00 1.21
CA ASP A 198 -22.04 -9.63 0.96
C ASP A 198 -20.83 -9.26 1.83
N PHE A 199 -20.80 -9.75 3.06
CA PHE A 199 -19.68 -9.58 3.96
C PHE A 199 -18.43 -10.28 3.43
N LEU A 200 -18.53 -11.55 3.00
CA LEU A 200 -17.40 -12.26 2.39
C LEU A 200 -16.90 -11.55 1.12
N ASN A 201 -17.80 -11.15 0.22
CA ASN A 201 -17.46 -10.40 -0.98
C ASN A 201 -16.73 -9.08 -0.68
N LEU A 202 -17.17 -8.37 0.37
CA LEU A 202 -16.48 -7.18 0.85
C LEU A 202 -15.04 -7.51 1.30
N GLN A 203 -14.85 -8.60 2.04
CA GLN A 203 -13.50 -8.99 2.49
C GLN A 203 -12.60 -9.44 1.33
N ILE A 204 -13.15 -10.13 0.32
CA ILE A 204 -12.43 -10.48 -0.92
C ILE A 204 -12.01 -9.21 -1.66
N LEU A 205 -12.93 -8.25 -1.83
CA LEU A 205 -12.65 -6.97 -2.48
C LEU A 205 -11.58 -6.18 -1.73
N ARG A 206 -11.67 -6.11 -0.39
CA ARG A 206 -10.65 -5.47 0.47
C ARG A 206 -9.28 -6.07 0.28
N ALA A 207 -9.18 -7.41 0.29
CA ALA A 207 -7.92 -8.11 0.07
C ALA A 207 -7.36 -7.80 -1.32
N ALA A 208 -8.16 -7.97 -2.37
CA ALA A 208 -7.73 -7.67 -3.73
C ALA A 208 -7.28 -6.21 -3.88
N ALA A 209 -8.01 -5.25 -3.31
CA ALA A 209 -7.69 -3.83 -3.36
C ALA A 209 -6.35 -3.49 -2.69
N ILE A 210 -6.05 -4.09 -1.54
CA ILE A 210 -4.77 -3.83 -0.84
C ILE A 210 -3.59 -4.54 -1.54
N LEU A 211 -3.84 -5.65 -2.23
CA LEU A 211 -2.78 -6.50 -2.77
C LEU A 211 -2.50 -6.27 -4.28
N HIS A 212 -3.42 -5.64 -5.03
CA HIS A 212 -3.39 -5.62 -6.50
C HIS A 212 -2.08 -5.11 -7.12
N ASP A 213 -1.47 -4.12 -6.47
CA ASP A 213 -0.30 -3.41 -6.97
C ASP A 213 1.01 -3.82 -6.26
N LEU A 214 0.98 -4.78 -5.34
CA LEU A 214 2.19 -5.27 -4.65
C LEU A 214 3.17 -6.00 -5.59
N GLY A 215 2.71 -6.38 -6.80
CA GLY A 215 3.57 -6.92 -7.85
C GLY A 215 4.45 -5.88 -8.55
N LYS A 216 4.17 -4.59 -8.38
CA LYS A 216 4.88 -3.49 -9.07
C LYS A 216 6.40 -3.47 -8.82
N PRO A 217 6.92 -3.55 -7.58
CA PRO A 217 8.36 -3.49 -7.33
C PRO A 217 9.13 -4.58 -8.07
N ARG A 218 8.60 -5.81 -8.09
CA ARG A 218 9.20 -6.92 -8.82
C ARG A 218 9.09 -6.74 -10.33
N ALA A 219 7.92 -6.34 -10.83
CA ALA A 219 7.73 -6.08 -12.26
C ALA A 219 8.63 -4.95 -12.79
N TRP A 220 8.88 -3.90 -12.00
CA TRP A 220 9.84 -2.86 -12.37
C TRP A 220 11.27 -3.38 -12.40
N CYS A 221 11.68 -4.16 -11.40
CA CYS A 221 13.00 -4.77 -11.39
C CYS A 221 13.25 -5.58 -12.68
N GLU A 222 12.29 -6.42 -13.07
CA GLU A 222 12.37 -7.24 -14.27
C GLU A 222 12.29 -6.40 -15.55
N THR A 223 11.48 -5.34 -15.55
CA THR A 223 11.42 -4.37 -16.65
C THR A 223 12.77 -3.69 -16.87
N LEU A 224 13.45 -3.28 -15.80
CA LEU A 224 14.76 -2.64 -15.85
C LEU A 224 15.88 -3.63 -16.23
N LYS A 225 15.83 -4.87 -15.75
CA LYS A 225 16.81 -5.92 -16.10
C LYS A 225 16.68 -6.35 -17.57
N SER A 226 15.46 -6.55 -18.05
CA SER A 226 15.19 -7.04 -19.42
C SER A 226 15.07 -5.93 -20.47
N GLN A 227 14.92 -4.66 -20.05
CA GLN A 227 14.59 -3.51 -20.90
C GLN A 227 13.31 -3.74 -21.73
N LYS A 228 12.35 -4.50 -21.19
CA LYS A 228 11.05 -4.78 -21.79
C LYS A 228 9.95 -4.65 -20.75
N TYR A 229 8.80 -4.10 -21.14
CA TYR A 229 7.67 -3.97 -20.22
C TYR A 229 7.23 -5.33 -19.66
N VAL A 230 7.08 -5.40 -18.35
CA VAL A 230 6.57 -6.55 -17.62
C VAL A 230 5.30 -6.15 -16.85
N SER A 231 4.24 -6.93 -16.99
CA SER A 231 2.95 -6.68 -16.32
C SER A 231 3.07 -6.88 -14.80
N HIS A 232 2.72 -5.85 -14.03
CA HIS A 232 2.67 -5.96 -12.57
C HIS A 232 1.51 -6.82 -12.08
N ALA A 233 0.41 -6.92 -12.83
CA ALA A 233 -0.72 -7.75 -12.45
C ALA A 233 -0.35 -9.24 -12.41
N THR A 234 0.50 -9.70 -13.34
CA THR A 234 1.05 -11.07 -13.35
C THR A 234 1.91 -11.32 -12.11
N TYR A 235 2.82 -10.39 -11.80
CA TYR A 235 3.63 -10.49 -10.57
C TYR A 235 2.79 -10.37 -9.30
N GLY A 236 1.68 -9.62 -9.33
CA GLY A 236 0.69 -9.55 -8.27
C GLY A 236 0.06 -10.92 -8.01
N ALA A 237 -0.37 -11.63 -9.07
CA ALA A 237 -0.91 -12.98 -8.96
C ALA A 237 0.12 -13.97 -8.37
N MET A 238 1.38 -13.92 -8.84
CA MET A 238 2.48 -14.72 -8.27
C MET A 238 2.75 -14.37 -6.80
N PHE A 239 2.61 -13.09 -6.44
CA PHE A 239 2.73 -12.65 -5.06
C PHE A 239 1.63 -13.29 -4.20
N ILE A 240 0.38 -13.33 -4.66
CA ILE A 240 -0.73 -14.01 -3.96
C ILE A 240 -0.41 -15.49 -3.74
N ASP A 241 0.04 -16.19 -4.78
CA ASP A 241 0.43 -17.61 -4.67
C ASP A 241 1.50 -17.82 -3.59
N SER A 242 2.48 -16.91 -3.52
CA SER A 242 3.57 -16.98 -2.55
C SER A 242 3.16 -16.78 -1.09
N LEU A 243 1.97 -16.23 -0.84
CA LEU A 243 1.41 -16.07 0.52
C LEU A 243 0.75 -17.36 1.03
N ASN A 244 0.50 -18.34 0.15
CA ASN A 244 -0.19 -19.59 0.45
C ASN A 244 -1.49 -19.39 1.26
N LEU A 245 -2.37 -18.52 0.75
CA LEU A 245 -3.62 -18.16 1.44
C LEU A 245 -4.65 -19.29 1.49
N GLU A 246 -4.48 -20.35 0.69
CA GLU A 246 -5.40 -21.49 0.64
C GLU A 246 -5.54 -22.18 2.01
N ASP A 247 -4.43 -22.36 2.74
CA ASP A 247 -4.44 -22.92 4.10
C ASP A 247 -5.32 -22.10 5.06
N LEU A 248 -5.38 -20.79 4.83
CA LEU A 248 -6.05 -19.84 5.72
C LEU A 248 -7.51 -19.64 5.34
N LEU A 249 -7.80 -19.51 4.05
CA LEU A 249 -9.06 -19.04 3.50
C LEU A 249 -9.82 -20.08 2.68
N GLY A 250 -9.17 -21.19 2.33
CA GLY A 250 -9.68 -22.15 1.34
C GLY A 250 -9.40 -21.72 -0.10
N GLN A 251 -9.35 -22.71 -0.99
CA GLN A 251 -8.97 -22.55 -2.40
C GLN A 251 -9.85 -21.55 -3.14
N GLN A 252 -11.17 -21.60 -2.95
CA GLN A 252 -12.11 -20.73 -3.66
C GLN A 252 -11.89 -19.24 -3.35
N ILE A 253 -11.67 -18.89 -2.09
CA ILE A 253 -11.46 -17.51 -1.66
C ILE A 253 -10.08 -17.01 -2.13
N SER A 254 -9.04 -17.83 -1.96
CA SER A 254 -7.68 -17.53 -2.44
C SER A 254 -7.66 -17.25 -3.95
N GLN A 255 -8.31 -18.13 -4.73
CA GLN A 255 -8.41 -18.00 -6.18
C GLN A 255 -9.19 -16.76 -6.60
N ALA A 256 -10.29 -16.43 -5.92
CA ALA A 256 -11.05 -15.21 -6.19
C ALA A 256 -10.21 -13.92 -6.00
N ILE A 257 -9.41 -13.87 -4.93
CA ILE A 257 -8.49 -12.75 -4.68
C ILE A 257 -7.44 -12.67 -5.80
N LYS A 258 -6.83 -13.81 -6.16
CA LYS A 258 -5.85 -13.90 -7.24
C LYS A 258 -6.42 -13.41 -8.57
N GLU A 259 -7.60 -13.86 -8.96
CA GLU A 259 -8.24 -13.48 -10.22
C GLU A 259 -8.53 -11.98 -10.29
N LEU A 260 -9.03 -11.39 -9.19
CA LEU A 260 -9.25 -9.95 -9.07
C LEU A 260 -7.95 -9.17 -9.20
N VAL A 261 -6.87 -9.63 -8.54
CA VAL A 261 -5.54 -9.01 -8.64
C VAL A 261 -4.97 -9.13 -10.05
N GLU A 262 -5.10 -10.28 -10.72
CA GLU A 262 -4.55 -10.47 -12.06
C GLU A 262 -5.29 -9.66 -13.13
N ASN A 263 -6.61 -9.47 -12.96
CA ASN A 263 -7.47 -8.85 -13.96
C ASN A 263 -8.04 -7.48 -13.53
N HIS A 264 -7.44 -6.80 -12.55
CA HIS A 264 -7.95 -5.50 -12.06
C HIS A 264 -8.01 -4.41 -13.16
N HIS A 265 -7.15 -4.49 -14.19
CA HIS A 265 -7.20 -3.60 -15.36
C HIS A 265 -8.27 -3.98 -16.40
N LEU A 266 -8.79 -5.20 -16.34
CA LEU A 266 -9.68 -5.79 -17.36
C LEU A 266 -10.82 -6.57 -16.68
N PRO A 267 -11.71 -5.89 -15.93
CA PRO A 267 -12.73 -6.57 -15.15
C PRO A 267 -13.73 -7.37 -16.01
N ASP A 268 -13.85 -7.07 -17.30
CA ASP A 268 -14.70 -7.84 -18.22
C ASP A 268 -14.15 -9.25 -18.50
N LYS A 269 -12.87 -9.51 -18.24
CA LYS A 269 -12.27 -10.86 -18.30
C LYS A 269 -12.57 -11.71 -17.06
N LEU A 270 -13.08 -11.12 -15.99
CA LEU A 270 -13.41 -11.85 -14.77
C LEU A 270 -14.68 -12.70 -14.97
N PRO A 271 -14.76 -13.84 -14.25
CA PRO A 271 -16.00 -14.58 -14.10
C PRO A 271 -17.16 -13.71 -13.61
N ASP A 272 -18.39 -14.06 -13.99
CA ASP A 272 -19.59 -13.25 -13.69
C ASP A 272 -19.76 -12.98 -12.19
N ASN A 273 -19.40 -13.93 -11.33
CA ASN A 273 -19.49 -13.80 -9.87
C ASN A 273 -18.43 -12.84 -9.27
N LEU A 274 -17.40 -12.44 -10.02
CA LEU A 274 -16.36 -11.50 -9.59
C LEU A 274 -16.39 -10.18 -10.36
N ARG A 275 -17.09 -10.10 -11.49
CA ARG A 275 -17.10 -8.91 -12.36
C ARG A 275 -17.56 -7.64 -11.64
N GLU A 276 -18.55 -7.72 -10.75
CA GLU A 276 -18.99 -6.57 -9.93
C GLU A 276 -17.84 -6.06 -9.04
N LEU A 277 -17.14 -6.96 -8.36
CA LEU A 277 -16.00 -6.62 -7.49
C LEU A 277 -14.85 -6.04 -8.30
N GLY A 278 -14.54 -6.63 -9.47
CA GLY A 278 -13.51 -6.13 -10.37
C GLY A 278 -13.78 -4.72 -10.88
N LYS A 279 -15.03 -4.40 -11.23
CA LYS A 279 -15.42 -3.04 -11.63
C LYS A 279 -15.25 -2.03 -10.50
N ILE A 280 -15.62 -2.42 -9.27
CA ILE A 280 -15.43 -1.56 -8.09
C ILE A 280 -13.94 -1.34 -7.82
N LEU A 281 -13.12 -2.39 -7.91
CA LEU A 281 -11.68 -2.32 -7.74
C LEU A 281 -11.04 -1.38 -8.78
N GLN A 282 -11.35 -1.56 -10.07
CA GLN A 282 -10.83 -0.73 -11.14
C GLN A 282 -11.22 0.74 -10.96
N GLU A 283 -12.47 1.03 -10.60
CA GLU A 283 -12.91 2.40 -10.37
C GLU A 283 -12.21 3.02 -9.15
N ALA A 284 -11.98 2.24 -8.08
CA ALA A 284 -11.26 2.71 -6.91
C ALA A 284 -9.78 2.98 -7.21
N ASP A 285 -9.12 2.11 -7.99
CA ASP A 285 -7.74 2.31 -8.45
C ASP A 285 -7.60 3.56 -9.31
N HIS A 286 -8.52 3.74 -10.26
CA HIS A 286 -8.59 4.97 -11.05
C HIS A 286 -8.75 6.19 -10.15
N LYS A 287 -9.73 6.21 -9.24
CA LYS A 287 -10.00 7.35 -8.33
C LYS A 287 -8.83 7.67 -7.40
N ALA A 288 -8.16 6.67 -6.84
CA ALA A 288 -6.96 6.88 -6.05
C ALA A 288 -5.87 7.53 -6.93
N SER A 289 -5.68 7.04 -8.14
CA SER A 289 -4.77 7.63 -9.13
C SER A 289 -5.21 9.04 -9.59
N GLU A 290 -6.51 9.38 -9.54
CA GLU A 290 -7.01 10.72 -9.84
C GLU A 290 -6.66 11.73 -8.75
N ILE A 291 -6.63 11.31 -7.49
CA ILE A 291 -6.12 12.13 -6.39
C ILE A 291 -4.63 12.47 -6.63
N ASP A 292 -3.93 11.57 -7.33
CA ASP A 292 -2.54 11.72 -7.74
C ASP A 292 -2.35 12.33 -9.15
N ARG A 293 -3.41 12.84 -9.81
CA ARG A 293 -3.36 13.34 -11.20
C ARG A 293 -2.56 14.64 -11.34
N LEU A 294 -1.27 14.44 -11.45
CA LEU A 294 -0.28 15.42 -11.85
C LEU A 294 -0.01 15.34 -13.35
N SER A 295 -0.51 14.31 -14.06
CA SER A 295 -0.26 14.10 -15.49
C SER A 295 -0.72 15.27 -16.36
N ASP A 296 -1.89 15.86 -16.10
CA ASP A 296 -2.39 17.03 -16.85
C ASP A 296 -1.54 18.27 -16.62
N LEU A 297 -1.02 18.45 -15.40
CA LEU A 297 -0.13 19.52 -15.04
C LEU A 297 1.24 19.34 -15.72
N LEU A 298 1.84 18.16 -15.56
CA LEU A 298 3.16 17.84 -16.10
C LEU A 298 3.17 17.84 -17.63
N SER A 299 2.12 17.34 -18.28
CA SER A 299 2.03 17.27 -19.74
C SER A 299 1.93 18.63 -20.45
N LYS A 300 1.57 19.69 -19.74
CA LYS A 300 1.43 21.05 -20.28
C LYS A 300 2.60 21.95 -19.94
N ASP A 301 3.55 21.49 -19.12
CA ASP A 301 4.63 22.33 -18.65
C ASP A 301 5.74 22.47 -19.70
N THR A 302 6.02 23.71 -20.08
CA THR A 302 6.97 24.02 -21.15
C THR A 302 8.43 23.76 -20.76
N LYS A 303 8.77 23.76 -19.46
CA LYS A 303 10.12 23.38 -19.00
C LYS A 303 10.35 21.91 -19.26
N LEU A 304 9.39 21.04 -18.95
CA LEU A 304 9.50 19.59 -19.23
C LEU A 304 9.61 19.29 -20.73
N THR A 305 8.90 20.03 -21.59
CA THR A 305 8.99 19.88 -23.05
C THR A 305 10.39 20.22 -23.58
N SER A 306 11.10 21.12 -22.91
CA SER A 306 12.48 21.47 -23.29
C SER A 306 13.52 20.42 -22.87
N VAL A 307 13.19 19.55 -21.90
CA VAL A 307 14.08 18.52 -21.37
C VAL A 307 14.18 17.31 -22.30
N ILE A 308 13.10 16.97 -23.00
CA ILE A 308 13.05 15.78 -23.87
C ILE A 308 12.40 16.09 -25.22
N ASN A 309 12.97 15.57 -26.31
CA ASN A 309 12.41 15.67 -27.66
C ASN A 309 11.30 14.63 -27.90
N ILE A 310 10.40 14.46 -26.93
CA ILE A 310 9.26 13.53 -26.96
C ILE A 310 8.01 14.28 -26.53
N ASP A 311 6.88 14.01 -27.20
CA ASP A 311 5.58 14.55 -26.79
C ASP A 311 5.21 14.08 -25.37
N LEU A 312 5.11 15.05 -24.45
CA LEU A 312 4.76 14.81 -23.05
C LEU A 312 3.38 14.20 -22.88
N ASN A 313 2.41 14.50 -23.76
CA ASN A 313 1.08 13.86 -23.68
C ASN A 313 1.21 12.35 -23.88
N SER A 314 1.99 11.94 -24.87
CA SER A 314 2.28 10.53 -25.15
C SER A 314 3.14 9.81 -24.10
N LEU A 315 3.71 10.55 -23.13
CA LEU A 315 4.49 9.98 -22.01
C LEU A 315 3.67 9.94 -20.71
N TYR A 316 2.91 11.00 -20.44
CA TYR A 316 2.23 11.20 -19.16
C TYR A 316 0.74 10.82 -19.16
N LYS A 317 0.04 10.92 -20.30
CA LYS A 317 -1.41 10.67 -20.37
C LYS A 317 -1.78 9.28 -20.87
N THR A 318 -0.83 8.57 -21.46
CA THR A 318 -1.04 7.21 -21.96
C THR A 318 -0.49 6.17 -20.98
N THR A 319 -0.90 4.92 -21.17
CA THR A 319 -0.45 3.76 -20.40
C THR A 319 -0.09 2.60 -21.34
N GLY A 320 0.35 1.46 -20.80
CA GLY A 320 0.64 0.26 -21.58
C GLY A 320 2.01 0.22 -22.28
N VAL A 321 2.22 -0.84 -23.07
CA VAL A 321 3.52 -1.24 -23.62
C VAL A 321 4.20 -0.13 -24.43
N GLU A 322 3.46 0.57 -25.30
CA GLU A 322 4.01 1.62 -26.15
C GLU A 322 4.54 2.80 -25.31
N THR A 323 3.78 3.22 -24.31
CA THR A 323 4.20 4.28 -23.37
C THR A 323 5.47 3.86 -22.64
N TRP A 324 5.52 2.61 -22.17
CA TRP A 324 6.70 2.08 -21.49
C TRP A 324 7.93 1.98 -22.40
N ASN A 325 7.77 1.65 -23.68
CA ASN A 325 8.87 1.66 -24.63
C ASN A 325 9.46 3.07 -24.81
N LYS A 326 8.61 4.12 -24.79
CA LYS A 326 9.08 5.52 -24.81
C LYS A 326 9.88 5.84 -23.55
N TRP A 327 9.38 5.50 -22.36
CA TRP A 327 10.12 5.66 -21.10
C TRP A 327 11.46 4.91 -21.09
N LEU A 328 11.45 3.67 -21.59
CA LEU A 328 12.66 2.83 -21.69
C LEU A 328 13.62 3.29 -22.79
N SER A 329 13.26 4.22 -23.68
CA SER A 329 14.21 4.82 -24.63
C SER A 329 15.03 5.97 -24.03
N LEU A 330 14.56 6.59 -22.95
CA LEU A 330 15.24 7.72 -22.30
C LEU A 330 16.47 7.25 -21.50
N ASP A 331 17.57 7.99 -21.57
CA ASP A 331 18.75 7.72 -20.74
C ASP A 331 18.57 8.22 -19.29
N ASP A 332 19.45 7.77 -18.39
CA ASP A 332 19.37 8.11 -16.95
C ASP A 332 19.51 9.63 -16.70
N SER A 333 20.22 10.35 -17.58
CA SER A 333 20.37 11.82 -17.46
C SER A 333 19.05 12.52 -17.75
N ALA A 334 18.35 12.11 -18.80
CA ALA A 334 17.02 12.59 -19.14
C ALA A 334 16.01 12.25 -18.02
N LEU A 335 16.03 11.01 -17.51
CA LEU A 335 15.16 10.59 -16.41
C LEU A 335 15.41 11.40 -15.13
N THR A 336 16.67 11.63 -14.77
CA THR A 336 17.04 12.47 -13.61
C THR A 336 16.53 13.91 -13.79
N THR A 337 16.76 14.48 -14.97
CA THR A 337 16.36 15.86 -15.27
C THR A 337 14.84 16.00 -15.22
N LEU A 338 14.10 15.07 -15.83
CA LEU A 338 12.64 15.02 -15.76
C LEU A 338 12.13 14.92 -14.33
N SER A 339 12.71 14.04 -13.50
CA SER A 339 12.27 13.89 -12.11
C SER A 339 12.47 15.15 -11.29
N LYS A 340 13.60 15.85 -11.46
CA LYS A 340 13.90 17.11 -10.77
C LYS A 340 13.02 18.26 -11.26
N THR A 341 12.88 18.42 -12.57
CA THR A 341 12.00 19.45 -13.16
C THR A 341 10.55 19.20 -12.76
N ALA A 342 10.08 17.95 -12.75
CA ALA A 342 8.75 17.62 -12.28
C ALA A 342 8.58 17.99 -10.79
N ALA A 343 9.54 17.66 -9.92
CA ALA A 343 9.49 18.06 -8.51
C ALA A 343 9.34 19.58 -8.34
N GLU A 344 10.09 20.37 -9.10
CA GLU A 344 10.01 21.84 -9.09
C GLU A 344 8.63 22.35 -9.52
N VAL A 345 8.10 21.84 -10.63
CA VAL A 345 6.78 22.19 -11.16
C VAL A 345 5.69 21.90 -10.13
N LEU A 346 5.71 20.70 -9.54
CA LEU A 346 4.74 20.28 -8.53
C LEU A 346 4.79 21.14 -7.28
N ARG A 347 5.99 21.47 -6.82
CA ARG A 347 6.20 22.32 -5.64
C ARG A 347 5.66 23.73 -5.85
N ASN A 348 5.94 24.33 -7.01
CA ASN A 348 5.45 25.67 -7.35
C ASN A 348 3.91 25.73 -7.38
N GLN A 349 3.25 24.65 -7.82
CA GLN A 349 1.79 24.57 -7.79
C GLN A 349 1.23 24.42 -6.38
N MET A 350 1.88 23.63 -5.52
CA MET A 350 1.46 23.51 -4.11
C MET A 350 1.50 24.86 -3.38
N PHE A 351 2.52 25.69 -3.64
CA PHE A 351 2.64 27.01 -3.02
C PHE A 351 1.72 28.09 -3.62
N ASN A 352 1.23 27.88 -4.84
CA ASN A 352 0.28 28.79 -5.51
C ASN A 352 -1.19 28.37 -5.32
N TRP A 353 -1.47 27.30 -4.57
CA TRP A 353 -2.85 26.97 -4.20
C TRP A 353 -3.39 28.11 -3.34
N PRO A 354 -4.53 28.74 -3.69
CA PRO A 354 -5.09 29.79 -2.84
C PRO A 354 -5.32 29.18 -1.47
N MET A 355 -4.59 29.67 -0.46
CA MET A 355 -4.94 29.47 0.93
C MET A 355 -6.40 29.86 1.04
N ILE A 356 -7.28 28.86 1.19
CA ILE A 356 -8.70 29.09 1.43
C ILE A 356 -8.72 29.87 2.75
N SER A 357 -8.93 31.18 2.62
CA SER A 357 -9.08 32.13 3.71
C SER A 357 -10.40 31.93 4.43
#